data_AF-A0AAV1TSZ5-F1
#
_entry.id   AF-A0AAV1TSZ5-F1
#
_cell.length_a   1.000
_cell.length_b   1.000
_cell.length_c   1.000
_cell.angle_alpha   90.00
_cell.angle_beta   90.00
_cell.angle_gamma   90.00
#
_symmetry.space_group_name_H-M   'P 1'
#
loop_
_entity.id
_entity.type
_entity.pdbx_description
1 polymer ?
#
loop_
_entity_poly.entity_id
_entity_poly.type
_entity_poly.pdbx_seq_one_letter_code
_entity_poly.pdbx_strand_id
1 'polypeptide(L)'
;MSETFFVLGGYVSLVTPWGQVKLNKGFLEQLALSVAVVVMTVMLWRFSARVNATLKKETVDKALNGEEEMEEDDDEEEEKQEREDVMSGPDEKRIKRGENSYFYAHEHLKANDDRTTVSSYGWSDSKKTIRIYLTDDVVMNMKEEQLKLDWTNMSLSMDLLKASGGDRAKSLVIQTLFQEITDVTWESEKDTLTIVLTKAQEMPWRSLNGAAKHMEDHIEYDDAFYN
;
A
#
# COMPACT_ATOMS: atom_id res chain seq x y z
N MET A 1 29.23 -38.50 4.69
CA MET A 1 29.12 -39.00 3.30
C MET A 1 28.88 -37.80 2.42
N SER A 2 29.84 -37.48 1.56
CA SER A 2 29.82 -36.28 0.74
C SER A 2 29.24 -36.65 -0.63
N GLU A 3 28.13 -36.04 -1.04
CA GLU A 3 27.55 -36.23 -2.36
C GLU A 3 28.34 -35.40 -3.39
N THR A 4 29.05 -36.08 -4.29
CA THR A 4 29.81 -35.46 -5.37
C THR A 4 29.03 -35.51 -6.68
N PHE A 5 28.67 -34.34 -7.21
CA PHE A 5 28.01 -34.20 -8.50
C PHE A 5 29.06 -34.01 -9.60
N PHE A 6 29.03 -34.86 -10.63
CA PHE A 6 29.83 -34.72 -11.83
C PHE A 6 28.92 -34.42 -13.03
N VAL A 7 29.19 -33.33 -13.73
CA VAL A 7 28.50 -32.96 -14.97
C VAL A 7 29.47 -33.15 -16.14
N LEU A 8 29.29 -34.22 -16.89
CA LEU A 8 30.05 -34.52 -18.12
C LEU A 8 29.03 -34.79 -19.23
N GLY A 9 28.96 -33.89 -20.22
CA GLY A 9 28.27 -34.08 -21.50
C GLY A 9 26.81 -34.56 -21.43
N GLY A 10 25.86 -33.63 -21.37
CA GLY A 10 24.43 -33.87 -21.66
C GLY A 10 23.63 -34.76 -20.69
N TYR A 11 24.29 -35.39 -19.73
CA TYR A 11 23.67 -36.29 -18.76
C TYR A 11 24.10 -35.94 -17.34
N VAL A 12 23.20 -36.15 -16.39
CA VAL A 12 23.49 -36.07 -14.96
C VAL A 12 23.48 -37.49 -14.42
N SER A 13 24.61 -37.95 -13.89
CA SER A 13 24.67 -39.24 -13.22
C SER A 13 24.53 -39.05 -11.71
N LEU A 14 23.45 -39.57 -11.15
CA LEU A 14 23.26 -39.64 -9.71
C LEU A 14 23.80 -40.98 -9.22
N VAL A 15 24.80 -40.95 -8.34
CA VAL A 15 25.36 -42.15 -7.72
C VAL A 15 24.70 -42.32 -6.37
N THR A 16 23.84 -43.32 -6.26
CA THR A 16 23.17 -43.69 -5.00
C THR A 16 23.74 -45.01 -4.47
N PRO A 17 23.59 -45.34 -3.17
CA PRO A 17 24.01 -46.63 -2.62
C PRO A 17 23.35 -47.85 -3.30
N TRP A 18 22.23 -47.64 -4.00
CA TRP A 18 21.49 -48.67 -4.73
C TRP A 18 21.84 -48.76 -6.22
N GLY A 19 22.77 -47.93 -6.72
CA GLY A 19 23.23 -47.96 -8.10
C GLY A 19 23.37 -46.59 -8.74
N GLN A 20 23.86 -46.59 -9.97
CA GLN A 20 24.07 -45.40 -10.79
C GLN A 20 22.86 -45.16 -11.69
N VAL A 21 22.18 -44.03 -11.49
CA VAL A 21 21.07 -43.60 -12.34
C VAL A 21 21.57 -42.50 -13.28
N LYS A 22 21.43 -42.72 -14.59
CA LYS A 22 21.76 -41.72 -15.61
C LYS A 22 20.47 -41.04 -16.07
N LEU A 23 20.34 -39.75 -15.78
CA LEU A 23 19.21 -38.94 -16.21
C LEU A 23 19.63 -38.08 -17.41
N ASN A 24 18.81 -38.10 -18.47
CA ASN A 24 18.99 -37.23 -19.61
C ASN A 24 18.62 -35.79 -19.21
N LYS A 25 19.46 -34.82 -19.55
CA LYS A 25 19.21 -33.40 -19.27
C LYS A 25 17.87 -32.92 -19.84
N GLY A 26 17.49 -33.40 -21.04
CA GLY A 26 16.19 -33.05 -21.64
C GLY A 26 14.99 -33.55 -20.83
N PHE A 27 15.12 -34.70 -20.15
CA PHE A 27 14.07 -35.22 -19.28
C PHE A 27 13.97 -34.41 -17.98
N LEU A 28 15.10 -33.99 -17.41
CA LEU A 28 15.12 -33.11 -16.23
C LEU A 28 14.48 -31.75 -16.51
N GLU A 29 14.75 -31.14 -17.66
CA GLU A 29 14.14 -29.86 -18.06
C GLU A 29 12.62 -30.01 -18.24
N GLN A 30 12.15 -31.07 -18.91
CA GLN A 30 10.72 -31.36 -19.02
C GLN A 30 10.05 -31.61 -17.67
N LEU A 31 10.74 -32.30 -16.76
CA LEU A 31 10.23 -32.58 -15.42
C LEU A 31 10.18 -31.32 -14.56
N ALA A 32 11.17 -30.43 -14.67
CA ALA A 32 11.15 -29.13 -13.99
C ALA A 32 9.99 -28.25 -14.51
N LEU A 33 9.77 -28.22 -15.82
CA LEU A 33 8.66 -27.48 -16.43
C LEU A 33 7.31 -28.04 -15.99
N SER A 34 7.14 -29.37 -15.94
CA SER A 34 5.87 -29.97 -15.51
C SER A 34 5.57 -29.68 -14.05
N VAL A 35 6.57 -29.75 -13.17
CA VAL A 35 6.42 -29.39 -11.75
C VAL A 35 6.08 -27.90 -11.61
N ALA A 36 6.73 -27.02 -12.38
CA ALA A 36 6.43 -25.59 -12.35
C ALA A 36 4.98 -25.29 -12.74
N VAL A 37 4.45 -25.94 -13.78
CA VAL A 37 3.04 -25.77 -14.20
C VAL A 37 2.06 -26.25 -13.13
N VAL A 38 2.34 -27.38 -12.47
CA VAL A 38 1.50 -27.90 -11.38
C VAL A 38 1.52 -26.96 -10.18
N VAL A 39 2.69 -26.45 -9.80
CA VAL A 39 2.81 -25.48 -8.69
C VAL A 39 2.09 -24.17 -9.02
N MET A 40 2.25 -23.67 -10.24
CA MET A 40 1.60 -22.43 -10.69
C MET A 40 0.07 -22.56 -10.71
N THR A 41 -0.46 -23.70 -11.18
CA THR A 41 -1.90 -23.97 -11.17
C THR A 41 -2.46 -24.11 -9.76
N VAL A 42 -1.75 -24.78 -8.85
CA VAL A 42 -2.15 -24.85 -7.42
C VAL A 42 -2.11 -23.48 -6.76
N MET A 43 -1.10 -22.64 -7.06
CA MET A 43 -1.05 -21.27 -6.56
C MET A 43 -2.24 -20.45 -7.08
N LEU A 44 -2.51 -20.46 -8.38
CA LEU A 44 -3.67 -19.76 -8.95
C LEU A 44 -4.98 -20.23 -8.30
N TRP A 45 -5.16 -21.52 -8.05
CA TRP A 45 -6.35 -22.04 -7.38
C TRP A 45 -6.47 -21.54 -5.92
N ARG A 46 -5.35 -21.47 -5.19
CA ARG A 46 -5.30 -20.92 -3.82
C ARG A 46 -5.55 -19.41 -3.79
N PHE A 47 -5.07 -18.67 -4.78
CA PHE A 47 -5.33 -17.22 -4.90
C PHE A 47 -6.80 -16.96 -5.25
N SER A 48 -7.39 -17.68 -6.21
CA SER A 48 -8.80 -17.55 -6.58
C SER A 48 -9.76 -17.85 -5.42
N ALA A 49 -9.44 -18.82 -4.56
CA ALA A 49 -10.25 -19.13 -3.38
C ALA A 49 -10.26 -17.99 -2.34
N ARG A 50 -9.16 -17.22 -2.22
CA ARG A 50 -9.09 -16.08 -1.30
C ARG A 50 -9.84 -14.86 -1.84
N VAL A 51 -9.79 -14.60 -3.14
CA VAL A 51 -10.48 -13.46 -3.76
C VAL A 51 -12.00 -13.63 -3.75
N ASN A 52 -12.53 -14.86 -3.85
CA ASN A 52 -13.97 -15.09 -3.84
C ASN A 52 -14.62 -14.97 -2.43
N ALA A 53 -13.83 -15.01 -1.35
CA ALA A 53 -14.33 -14.86 0.01
C ALA A 53 -14.59 -13.40 0.40
N THR A 54 -13.92 -12.43 -0.24
CA THR A 54 -14.11 -11.00 0.02
C THR A 54 -15.30 -10.42 -0.74
N LEU A 55 -15.65 -10.96 -1.91
CA LEU A 55 -16.80 -10.51 -2.71
C LEU A 55 -18.18 -10.92 -2.14
N LYS A 56 -18.26 -11.98 -1.32
CA LYS A 56 -19.53 -12.40 -0.70
C LYS A 56 -19.91 -11.62 0.56
N LYS A 57 -18.98 -10.88 1.18
CA LYS A 57 -19.32 -10.03 2.33
C LYS A 57 -20.03 -8.74 1.91
N GLU A 58 -19.72 -8.22 0.72
CA GLU A 58 -20.28 -6.94 0.25
C GLU A 58 -21.74 -7.04 -0.23
N THR A 59 -22.28 -8.25 -0.43
CA THR A 59 -23.67 -8.47 -0.85
C THR A 59 -24.64 -8.75 0.28
N VAL A 60 -24.15 -9.05 1.49
CA VAL A 60 -25.01 -9.31 2.67
C VAL A 60 -25.31 -8.02 3.43
N ASP A 61 -24.37 -7.07 3.49
CA ASP A 61 -24.57 -5.80 4.20
C ASP A 61 -25.47 -4.81 3.43
N LYS A 62 -25.77 -5.06 2.15
CA LYS A 62 -26.65 -4.22 1.33
C LYS A 62 -28.13 -4.64 1.34
N ALA A 63 -28.47 -5.77 1.98
CA ALA A 63 -29.83 -6.32 2.01
C ALA A 63 -30.61 -6.05 3.29
N LEU A 64 -30.06 -5.31 4.26
CA LEU A 64 -30.65 -5.11 5.60
C LEU A 64 -31.13 -3.69 5.90
N ASN A 65 -31.16 -2.78 4.91
CA ASN A 65 -31.57 -1.38 5.15
C ASN A 65 -32.69 -0.95 4.19
N GLY A 66 -33.80 -1.70 4.22
CA GLY A 66 -35.04 -1.35 3.54
C GLY A 66 -36.24 -1.59 4.47
N GLU A 67 -36.95 -0.48 4.73
CA GLU A 67 -38.36 -0.37 5.14
C GLU A 67 -38.72 -0.54 6.64
N GLU A 68 -39.17 0.58 7.23
CA GLU A 68 -40.40 0.81 8.05
C GLU A 68 -40.37 2.30 8.51
N GLU A 69 -41.10 3.22 7.85
CA GLU A 69 -42.44 3.79 8.23
C GLU A 69 -42.51 4.23 9.72
N MET A 70 -42.46 5.52 10.07
CA MET A 70 -43.49 6.60 10.02
C MET A 70 -44.13 6.86 11.41
N GLU A 71 -44.14 8.14 11.83
CA GLU A 71 -45.00 8.88 12.80
C GLU A 71 -44.12 9.89 13.57
N GLU A 72 -44.09 11.19 13.24
CA GLU A 72 -45.03 12.33 13.48
C GLU A 72 -45.06 12.91 14.91
N ASP A 73 -44.95 14.25 14.94
CA ASP A 73 -45.13 15.27 16.01
C ASP A 73 -44.13 15.28 17.21
N ASP A 74 -43.71 16.42 17.76
CA ASP A 74 -44.18 17.80 17.72
C ASP A 74 -43.07 18.77 18.18
N ASP A 75 -43.22 20.05 17.83
CA ASP A 75 -42.69 21.27 18.46
C ASP A 75 -41.21 21.39 18.89
N GLU A 76 -40.49 22.37 18.31
CA GLU A 76 -39.80 23.40 19.12
C GLU A 76 -39.30 24.60 18.29
N GLU A 77 -39.37 25.75 18.94
CA GLU A 77 -39.40 27.12 18.43
C GLU A 77 -38.10 27.63 17.79
N GLU A 78 -38.30 28.69 16.99
CA GLU A 78 -37.29 29.56 16.41
C GLU A 78 -36.38 30.23 17.47
N GLU A 79 -35.07 30.03 17.37
CA GLU A 79 -34.12 31.11 17.68
C GLU A 79 -33.06 31.22 16.57
N LYS A 80 -33.16 32.33 15.83
CA LYS A 80 -32.14 32.84 14.92
C LYS A 80 -30.88 33.21 15.71
N GLN A 81 -29.79 32.48 15.49
CA GLN A 81 -28.44 33.05 15.61
C GLN A 81 -27.77 33.06 14.25
N GLU A 82 -27.78 34.26 13.65
CA GLU A 82 -26.81 34.67 12.64
C GLU A 82 -25.41 34.55 13.25
N ARG A 83 -24.61 33.62 12.73
CA ARG A 83 -23.15 33.72 12.75
C ARG A 83 -22.64 33.35 11.37
N GLU A 84 -22.44 34.42 10.61
CA GLU A 84 -21.29 34.69 9.76
C GLU A 84 -20.65 33.49 9.05
N ASP A 85 -20.82 33.50 7.73
CA ASP A 85 -19.96 32.88 6.74
C ASP A 85 -18.47 32.96 7.14
N VAL A 86 -17.96 31.90 7.76
CA VAL A 86 -16.53 31.59 7.72
C VAL A 86 -16.37 30.47 6.71
N MET A 87 -15.97 30.88 5.51
CA MET A 87 -15.59 30.08 4.37
C MET A 87 -15.15 28.66 4.74
N SER A 88 -15.94 27.69 4.34
CA SER A 88 -15.54 26.30 4.19
C SER A 88 -14.21 26.24 3.43
N GLY A 89 -13.13 25.89 4.14
CA GLY A 89 -11.87 25.46 3.53
C GLY A 89 -12.13 24.25 2.62
N PRO A 90 -11.42 24.14 1.48
CA PRO A 90 -11.74 23.12 0.49
C PRO A 90 -11.33 21.73 0.98
N ASP A 91 -12.28 20.79 0.99
CA ASP A 91 -12.08 19.34 1.02
C ASP A 91 -11.40 18.69 2.25
N GLU A 92 -11.76 19.08 3.48
CA GLU A 92 -11.36 18.36 4.71
C GLU A 92 -12.02 16.97 4.89
N LYS A 93 -12.92 16.54 3.98
CA LYS A 93 -13.79 15.36 4.19
C LYS A 93 -13.33 14.06 3.51
N ARG A 94 -12.12 14.00 2.93
CA ARG A 94 -11.69 12.87 2.09
C ARG A 94 -10.63 11.90 2.67
N ILE A 95 -10.32 11.96 3.97
CA ILE A 95 -9.37 11.00 4.57
C ILE A 95 -10.04 10.19 5.68
N LYS A 96 -10.63 9.05 5.33
CA LYS A 96 -10.91 7.94 6.27
C LYS A 96 -10.62 6.57 5.64
N ARG A 97 -9.45 6.44 5.00
CA ARG A 97 -8.85 5.13 4.71
C ARG A 97 -7.44 5.13 5.29
N GLY A 98 -7.28 4.52 6.46
CA GLY A 98 -6.04 4.49 7.23
C GLY A 98 -6.28 4.71 8.72
N GLU A 99 -5.52 4.01 9.55
CA GLU A 99 -5.53 4.23 11.01
C GLU A 99 -4.86 5.57 11.36
N ASN A 100 -3.92 6.00 10.52
CA ASN A 100 -3.15 7.22 10.69
C ASN A 100 -3.23 8.07 9.41
N SER A 101 -3.29 9.39 9.54
CA SER A 101 -3.32 10.33 8.40
C SER A 101 -2.31 11.45 8.61
N TYR A 102 -1.53 11.77 7.56
CA TYR A 102 -0.64 12.93 7.56
C TYR A 102 -1.20 14.02 6.66
N PHE A 103 -1.21 15.25 7.17
CA PHE A 103 -1.55 16.46 6.43
C PHE A 103 -0.32 17.38 6.42
N TYR A 104 0.27 17.58 5.24
CA TYR A 104 1.37 18.52 5.07
C TYR A 104 0.79 19.89 4.70
N ALA A 105 0.58 20.74 5.70
CA ALA A 105 0.22 22.14 5.53
C ALA A 105 1.47 23.02 5.33
N HIS A 106 2.31 22.72 4.33
CA HIS A 106 3.39 23.64 3.98
C HIS A 106 2.93 24.57 2.86
N GLU A 107 2.87 25.85 3.22
CA GLU A 107 2.64 26.99 2.34
C GLU A 107 3.59 26.96 1.15
N HIS A 108 3.05 27.20 -0.05
CA HIS A 108 3.74 27.18 -1.33
C HIS A 108 5.04 28.01 -1.31
N LEU A 109 6.19 27.36 -1.13
CA LEU A 109 7.47 27.95 -1.51
C LEU A 109 7.51 28.02 -3.05
N LYS A 110 7.18 29.22 -3.56
CA LYS A 110 7.35 29.63 -4.95
C LYS A 110 8.74 29.27 -5.46
N ALA A 111 8.84 28.31 -6.38
CA ALA A 111 9.98 28.18 -7.28
C ALA A 111 9.63 27.30 -8.50
N ASN A 112 9.13 27.93 -9.58
CA ASN A 112 9.25 27.54 -11.00
C ASN A 112 9.06 26.08 -11.47
N ASP A 113 8.56 25.19 -10.63
CA ASP A 113 8.20 23.82 -10.96
C ASP A 113 6.70 23.71 -10.76
N ASP A 114 5.95 23.33 -11.79
CA ASP A 114 4.52 22.98 -11.72
C ASP A 114 4.29 21.68 -10.92
N ARG A 115 5.11 21.43 -9.90
CA ARG A 115 5.10 20.25 -9.04
C ARG A 115 4.15 20.50 -7.90
N THR A 116 2.97 19.89 -7.98
CA THR A 116 2.07 19.80 -6.82
C THR A 116 2.55 18.66 -5.92
N THR A 117 2.96 18.95 -4.70
CA THR A 117 3.22 17.90 -3.70
C THR A 117 1.90 17.31 -3.23
N VAL A 118 1.85 16.02 -2.96
CA VAL A 118 0.70 15.39 -2.29
C VAL A 118 0.54 16.02 -0.92
N SER A 119 -0.55 16.78 -0.73
CA SER A 119 -0.84 17.50 0.52
C SER A 119 -1.33 16.58 1.63
N SER A 120 -1.96 15.45 1.28
CA SER A 120 -2.54 14.56 2.27
C SER A 120 -2.57 13.10 1.81
N TYR A 121 -2.31 12.19 2.75
CA TYR A 121 -2.44 10.75 2.53
C TYR A 121 -2.71 10.03 3.86
N GLY A 122 -3.41 8.90 3.77
CA GLY A 122 -3.63 7.97 4.88
C GLY A 122 -2.61 6.84 4.85
N TRP A 123 -2.36 6.21 5.99
CA TRP A 123 -1.64 4.94 6.04
C TRP A 123 -2.16 4.03 7.15
N SER A 124 -1.94 2.73 7.00
CA SER A 124 -2.28 1.73 8.01
C SER A 124 -1.15 0.73 8.15
N ASP A 125 -0.92 0.30 9.39
CA ASP A 125 0.04 -0.75 9.67
C ASP A 125 -0.62 -2.13 9.65
N SER A 126 0.14 -3.15 9.24
CA SER A 126 -0.25 -4.54 9.37
C SER A 126 0.99 -5.38 9.71
N LYS A 127 0.78 -6.64 10.09
CA LYS A 127 1.88 -7.48 10.59
C LYS A 127 3.10 -7.55 9.66
N LYS A 128 2.85 -7.65 8.34
CA LYS A 128 3.89 -7.82 7.30
C LYS A 128 3.98 -6.67 6.31
N THR A 129 2.97 -5.81 6.28
CA THR A 129 2.78 -4.84 5.21
C THR A 129 2.33 -3.52 5.75
N ILE A 130 2.58 -2.45 5.02
CA ILE A 130 2.10 -1.10 5.29
C ILE A 130 1.35 -0.66 4.06
N ARG A 131 0.17 -0.09 4.26
CA ARG A 131 -0.64 0.44 3.16
C ARG A 131 -0.68 1.94 3.25
N ILE A 132 -0.35 2.62 2.17
CA ILE A 132 -0.48 4.06 2.01
C ILE A 132 -1.63 4.30 1.05
N TYR A 133 -2.60 5.11 1.48
CA TYR A 133 -3.81 5.43 0.73
C TYR A 133 -3.75 6.88 0.26
N LEU A 134 -3.84 7.05 -1.04
CA LEU A 134 -3.93 8.34 -1.70
C LEU A 134 -5.28 8.45 -2.39
N THR A 135 -6.11 9.38 -1.95
CA THR A 135 -7.42 9.66 -2.55
C THR A 135 -7.35 11.03 -3.22
N ASP A 136 -7.45 11.06 -4.54
CA ASP A 136 -7.14 12.25 -5.31
C ASP A 136 -7.89 12.25 -6.66
N ASP A 137 -8.21 13.43 -7.19
CA ASP A 137 -8.88 13.57 -8.48
C ASP A 137 -8.00 13.08 -9.64
N VAL A 138 -6.68 13.23 -9.52
CA VAL A 138 -5.71 12.76 -10.51
C VAL A 138 -5.66 11.23 -10.59
N VAL A 139 -6.01 10.54 -9.50
CA VAL A 139 -6.05 9.08 -9.45
C VAL A 139 -7.30 8.54 -10.14
N MET A 140 -8.39 9.33 -10.20
CA MET A 140 -9.61 8.94 -10.89
C MET A 140 -9.32 8.71 -12.38
N ASN A 141 -9.39 7.45 -12.81
CA ASN A 141 -9.12 7.00 -14.19
C ASN A 141 -7.63 7.02 -14.60
N MET A 142 -6.69 7.01 -13.66
CA MET A 142 -5.28 6.90 -14.01
C MET A 142 -4.98 5.53 -14.64
N LYS A 143 -4.10 5.53 -15.64
CA LYS A 143 -3.50 4.32 -16.22
C LYS A 143 -2.23 3.95 -15.48
N GLU A 144 -1.86 2.68 -15.54
CA GLU A 144 -0.63 2.13 -14.96
C GLU A 144 0.63 2.89 -15.40
N GLU A 145 0.72 3.29 -16.67
CA GLU A 145 1.86 4.04 -17.22
C GLU A 145 2.04 5.45 -16.64
N GLN A 146 1.03 5.97 -15.95
CA GLN A 146 1.04 7.31 -15.35
C GLN A 146 1.65 7.30 -13.94
N LEU A 147 1.88 6.12 -13.36
CA LEU A 147 2.51 5.98 -12.05
C LEU A 147 3.99 5.63 -12.25
N LYS A 148 4.87 6.50 -11.75
CA LYS A 148 6.29 6.18 -11.59
C LYS A 148 6.57 5.97 -10.12
N LEU A 149 7.05 4.78 -9.78
CA LEU A 149 7.31 4.37 -8.42
C LEU A 149 8.78 3.95 -8.29
N ASP A 150 9.54 4.74 -7.55
CA ASP A 150 10.94 4.50 -7.26
C ASP A 150 11.07 4.27 -5.75
N TRP A 151 11.74 3.19 -5.35
CA TRP A 151 11.90 2.85 -3.94
C TRP A 151 13.29 2.29 -3.65
N THR A 152 13.68 2.42 -2.39
CA THR A 152 14.88 1.77 -1.83
C THR A 152 14.48 1.03 -0.56
N ASN A 153 15.43 0.38 0.11
CA ASN A 153 15.14 -0.27 1.39
C ASN A 153 14.57 0.70 2.45
N MET A 154 14.86 2.01 2.38
CA MET A 154 14.43 2.97 3.39
C MET A 154 13.76 4.23 2.83
N SER A 155 13.45 4.29 1.53
CA SER A 155 12.80 5.46 0.93
C SER A 155 11.79 5.07 -0.13
N LEU A 156 10.81 5.95 -0.33
CA LEU A 156 9.76 5.79 -1.33
C LEU A 156 9.56 7.13 -2.05
N SER A 157 9.56 7.09 -3.37
CA SER A 157 9.23 8.22 -4.24
C SER A 157 8.17 7.77 -5.23
N MET A 158 7.10 8.54 -5.32
CA MET A 158 5.99 8.30 -6.23
C MET A 158 5.72 9.57 -7.01
N ASP A 159 5.70 9.46 -8.33
CA ASP A 159 5.23 10.51 -9.23
C ASP A 159 3.99 10.05 -9.98
N LEU A 160 2.95 10.87 -9.95
CA LEU A 160 1.76 10.76 -10.77
C LEU A 160 1.87 11.72 -11.95
N LEU A 161 1.67 11.22 -13.17
CA LEU A 161 1.75 11.99 -14.41
C LEU A 161 0.37 12.32 -14.95
N LYS A 162 0.18 13.54 -15.49
CA LYS A 162 -1.10 13.97 -16.11
C LYS A 162 -1.49 13.11 -17.33
N ALA A 163 -0.49 12.61 -18.05
CA ALA A 163 -0.62 11.71 -19.20
C ALA A 163 0.58 10.75 -19.25
N SER A 164 0.48 9.64 -19.99
CA SER A 164 1.59 8.71 -20.18
C SER A 164 2.83 9.45 -20.72
N GLY A 165 3.88 9.56 -19.90
CA GLY A 165 5.11 10.28 -20.25
C GLY A 165 5.02 11.82 -20.25
N GLY A 166 3.89 12.38 -19.80
CA GLY A 166 3.68 13.82 -19.70
C GLY A 166 4.19 14.45 -18.41
N ASP A 167 3.75 15.67 -18.15
CA ASP A 167 4.13 16.44 -16.95
C ASP A 167 3.66 15.77 -15.65
N ARG A 168 4.45 15.96 -14.59
CA ARG A 168 4.11 15.51 -13.24
C ARG A 168 2.88 16.29 -12.75
N ALA A 169 1.85 15.56 -12.35
CA ALA A 169 0.66 16.09 -11.71
C ALA A 169 0.90 16.25 -10.20
N LYS A 170 1.28 15.15 -9.55
CA LYS A 170 1.47 15.08 -8.10
C LYS A 170 2.67 14.20 -7.76
N SER A 171 3.37 14.52 -6.67
CA SER A 171 4.51 13.72 -6.21
C SER A 171 4.45 13.53 -4.69
N LEU A 172 4.77 12.31 -4.24
CA LEU A 172 4.91 11.95 -2.84
C LEU A 172 6.33 11.39 -2.64
N VAL A 173 7.11 12.05 -1.77
CA VAL A 173 8.48 11.62 -1.46
C VAL A 173 8.61 11.41 0.04
N ILE A 174 8.95 10.19 0.44
CA ILE A 174 9.26 9.81 1.81
C ILE A 174 10.75 9.44 1.84
N GLN A 175 11.57 10.39 2.30
CA GLN A 175 13.03 10.26 2.27
C GLN A 175 13.55 9.17 3.20
N THR A 176 12.91 8.99 4.36
CA THR A 176 13.33 8.03 5.37
C THR A 176 12.11 7.36 5.95
N LEU A 177 11.93 6.08 5.64
CA LEU A 177 10.92 5.22 6.24
C LEU A 177 11.33 4.83 7.66
N PHE A 178 10.34 4.48 8.49
CA PHE A 178 10.59 4.11 9.88
C PHE A 178 11.46 2.85 10.02
N GLN A 179 11.31 1.88 9.13
CA GLN A 179 12.18 0.71 9.00
C GLN A 179 12.35 0.29 7.55
N GLU A 180 13.20 -0.72 7.35
CA GLU A 180 13.47 -1.28 6.04
C GLU A 180 12.27 -2.01 5.44
N ILE A 181 12.14 -1.86 4.11
CA ILE A 181 11.17 -2.55 3.27
C ILE A 181 11.90 -3.45 2.26
N THR A 182 11.27 -4.55 1.87
CA THR A 182 11.85 -5.53 0.93
C THR A 182 11.20 -5.48 -0.43
N ASP A 183 9.97 -5.01 -0.51
CA ASP A 183 9.19 -5.00 -1.74
C ASP A 183 8.12 -3.91 -1.68
N VAL A 184 7.71 -3.44 -2.86
CA VAL A 184 6.66 -2.44 -3.01
C VAL A 184 5.76 -2.83 -4.16
N THR A 185 4.47 -2.95 -3.87
CA THR A 185 3.42 -3.13 -4.88
C THR A 185 2.40 -1.99 -4.78
N TRP A 186 1.54 -1.85 -5.77
CA TRP A 186 0.50 -0.84 -5.76
C TRP A 186 -0.76 -1.37 -6.44
N GLU A 187 -1.90 -0.83 -6.03
CA GLU A 187 -3.23 -1.17 -6.53
C GLU A 187 -3.99 0.14 -6.73
N SER A 188 -4.68 0.29 -7.87
CA SER A 188 -5.56 1.42 -8.13
C SER A 188 -7.01 0.95 -8.15
N GLU A 189 -7.83 1.55 -7.30
CA GLU A 189 -9.26 1.25 -7.22
C GLU A 189 -10.07 2.54 -7.31
N LYS A 190 -10.78 2.73 -8.43
CA LYS A 190 -11.67 3.87 -8.71
C LYS A 190 -10.99 5.23 -8.55
N ASP A 191 -10.93 5.74 -7.33
CA ASP A 191 -10.44 7.06 -6.91
C ASP A 191 -9.30 6.99 -5.88
N THR A 192 -8.88 5.78 -5.53
CA THR A 192 -7.91 5.54 -4.46
C THR A 192 -6.73 4.72 -4.98
N LEU A 193 -5.53 5.27 -4.82
CA LEU A 193 -4.28 4.58 -5.07
C LEU A 193 -3.77 4.04 -3.73
N THR A 194 -3.58 2.72 -3.67
CA THR A 194 -3.02 2.04 -2.51
C THR A 194 -1.62 1.57 -2.83
N ILE A 195 -0.61 2.08 -2.14
CA ILE A 195 0.76 1.58 -2.20
C ILE A 195 0.95 0.62 -1.03
N VAL A 196 1.42 -0.59 -1.31
CA VAL A 196 1.67 -1.64 -0.32
C VAL A 196 3.17 -1.86 -0.18
N LEU A 197 3.71 -1.52 0.98
CA LEU A 197 5.10 -1.77 1.33
C LEU A 197 5.21 -3.07 2.11
N THR A 198 6.11 -3.97 1.72
CA THR A 198 6.41 -5.19 2.48
C THR A 198 7.55 -4.92 3.45
N LYS A 199 7.31 -5.16 4.74
CA LYS A 199 8.30 -4.94 5.79
C LYS A 199 9.42 -5.97 5.72
N ALA A 200 10.66 -5.53 5.96
CA ALA A 200 11.79 -6.44 6.15
C ALA A 200 11.70 -7.20 7.48
N GLN A 201 11.11 -6.59 8.52
CA GLN A 201 10.94 -7.17 9.85
C GLN A 201 9.48 -7.06 10.30
N GLU A 202 8.94 -8.12 10.92
CA GLU A 202 7.57 -8.14 11.45
C GLU A 202 7.46 -7.32 12.77
N MET A 203 7.76 -6.03 12.70
CA MET A 203 7.64 -5.09 13.81
C MET A 203 6.54 -4.06 13.54
N PRO A 204 5.79 -3.63 14.57
CA PRO A 204 4.78 -2.59 14.42
C PRO A 204 5.44 -1.24 14.11
N TRP A 205 4.86 -0.49 13.16
CA TRP A 205 5.35 0.85 12.82
C TRP A 205 4.54 1.90 13.58
N ARG A 206 5.23 2.75 14.34
CA ARG A 206 4.61 3.87 15.07
C ARG A 206 4.46 5.11 14.20
N SER A 207 5.30 5.23 13.17
CA SER A 207 5.31 6.31 12.20
C SER A 207 5.62 5.73 10.83
N LEU A 208 5.19 6.40 9.77
CA LEU A 208 5.65 6.10 8.41
C LEU A 208 7.03 6.70 8.15
N ASN A 209 7.30 7.89 8.69
CA ASN A 209 8.55 8.62 8.54
C ASN A 209 9.50 8.30 9.71
N GLY A 210 10.73 7.91 9.38
CA GLY A 210 11.81 7.65 10.33
C GLY A 210 12.29 8.90 11.07
N ALA A 211 12.06 10.11 10.54
CA ALA A 211 12.40 11.36 11.25
C ALA A 211 11.60 11.51 12.57
N ALA A 212 10.37 10.97 12.63
CA ALA A 212 9.57 10.98 13.85
C ALA A 212 10.17 10.13 14.98
N LYS A 213 11.06 9.17 14.64
CA LYS A 213 11.74 8.31 15.62
C LYS A 213 12.56 9.10 16.64
N HIS A 214 13.00 10.31 16.28
CA HIS A 214 13.78 11.19 17.16
C HIS A 214 12.96 12.28 17.84
N MET A 215 11.67 12.43 17.52
CA MET A 215 10.83 13.48 18.11
C MET A 215 10.24 13.05 19.46
N GLU A 216 9.95 11.75 19.65
CA GLU A 216 9.49 11.24 20.94
C GLU A 216 10.56 11.28 22.05
N ASP A 217 11.85 11.18 21.69
CA ASP A 217 12.97 11.19 22.66
C ASP A 217 13.32 12.60 23.18
N HIS A 218 12.66 13.66 22.68
CA HIS A 218 12.95 15.05 23.04
C HIS A 218 11.79 15.80 23.70
N ILE A 219 10.76 15.09 24.17
CA ILE A 219 9.81 15.67 25.12
C ILE A 219 10.40 15.52 26.53
N GLU A 220 11.54 16.15 26.78
CA GLU A 220 11.94 16.46 28.16
C GLU A 220 10.90 17.46 28.67
N TYR A 221 10.04 17.01 29.59
CA TYR A 221 9.16 17.91 30.32
C TYR A 221 10.06 18.90 31.07
N ASP A 222 10.05 20.15 30.62
CA ASP A 222 10.62 21.27 31.38
C ASP A 222 9.83 21.38 32.70
N ASP A 223 10.28 20.65 33.73
CA ASP A 223 9.76 20.69 35.10
C ASP A 223 10.01 22.08 35.77
N ALA A 224 10.47 23.08 35.03
CA ALA A 224 10.79 24.42 35.50
C ALA A 224 9.57 25.32 35.77
N PHE A 225 8.34 24.86 35.53
CA PHE A 225 7.12 25.65 35.78
C PHE A 225 6.48 25.45 37.18
N TYR A 226 7.08 24.65 38.06
CA TYR A 226 6.66 24.52 39.45
C TYR A 226 7.74 25.03 40.42
N ASN A 227 7.88 26.35 40.55
CA ASN A 227 8.50 26.99 41.71
C ASN A 227 7.74 28.27 42.08
#